data_AF-A0A955E2Q5-F1
#
_entry.id   AF-A0A955E2Q5-F1
#
_cell.length_a   1.000
_cell.length_b   1.000
_cell.length_c   1.000
_cell.angle_alpha   90.00
_cell.angle_beta   90.00
_cell.angle_gamma   90.00
#
_symmetry.space_group_name_H-M   'P 1'
#
loop_
_entity.id
_entity.type
_entity.pdbx_description
1 polymer ?
#
loop_
_entity_poly.entity_id
_entity_poly.type
_entity_poly.pdbx_seq_one_letter_code
_entity_poly.pdbx_strand_id
1 'polypeptide(L)'
;EFDIMFNEGISVTGDLIDMAVEDKVCEKSGSWYSYGEIRLGQGRERAKEFLAENPELFDEIREKILDKRLPNRKKGEEAEAEQELEPVGS
;
A
#
# COMPACT_ATOMS: atom_id res chain seq x y z
N GLU A 1 17.80 -1.83 3.84
CA GLU A 1 17.84 -0.67 2.93
C GLU A 1 16.40 -0.33 2.60
N PHE A 2 15.90 0.82 3.03
CA PHE A 2 14.53 1.28 2.73
C PHE A 2 14.61 2.79 2.57
N ASP A 3 14.95 3.19 1.34
CA ASP A 3 15.10 4.57 0.92
C ASP A 3 13.74 5.13 0.53
N ILE A 4 12.90 5.48 1.50
CA ILE A 4 12.04 6.68 1.46
C ILE A 4 11.44 6.82 2.86
N MET A 5 12.13 7.55 3.74
CA MET A 5 11.48 8.14 4.91
C MET A 5 10.36 9.04 4.37
N PHE A 6 9.11 8.58 4.49
CA PHE A 6 7.89 9.36 4.27
C PHE A 6 7.81 10.45 5.36
N ASN A 7 8.75 11.39 5.32
CA ASN A 7 8.79 12.58 6.15
C ASN A 7 7.86 13.63 5.53
N GLU A 8 6.94 14.15 6.35
CA GLU A 8 6.06 15.31 6.10
C GLU A 8 5.00 15.10 5.00
N GLY A 9 3.75 14.80 5.35
CA GLY A 9 2.84 15.81 5.89
C GLY A 9 2.42 16.72 4.73
N ILE A 10 1.49 16.33 3.85
CA ILE A 10 0.05 16.54 4.05
C ILE A 10 -0.67 15.52 3.14
N SER A 11 -1.26 14.51 3.77
CA SER A 11 -2.37 13.72 3.24
C SER A 11 -2.15 12.76 2.05
N VAL A 12 -0.94 12.40 1.63
CA VAL A 12 -0.77 11.35 0.58
C VAL A 12 -1.50 10.06 0.96
N THR A 13 -1.32 9.59 2.19
CA THR A 13 -2.03 8.42 2.75
C THR A 13 -3.53 8.65 2.88
N GLY A 14 -3.94 9.88 3.16
CA GLY A 14 -5.35 10.23 3.28
C GLY A 14 -6.07 10.27 1.94
N ASP A 15 -5.39 10.74 0.90
CA ASP A 15 -5.85 10.78 -0.48
C ASP A 15 -5.89 9.36 -1.06
N LEU A 16 -4.86 8.56 -0.76
CA LEU A 16 -4.81 7.14 -1.12
C LEU A 16 -6.02 6.37 -0.58
N ILE A 17 -6.37 6.53 0.71
CA ILE A 17 -7.54 5.88 1.31
C ILE A 17 -8.83 6.29 0.61
N ASP A 18 -8.95 7.58 0.25
CA ASP A 18 -10.15 8.12 -0.40
C ASP A 18 -10.31 7.53 -1.81
N MET A 19 -9.23 7.59 -2.60
CA MET A 19 -9.15 6.96 -3.92
C MET A 19 -9.38 5.45 -3.84
N ALA A 20 -8.81 4.76 -2.84
CA ALA A 20 -8.96 3.32 -2.67
C ALA A 20 -10.43 2.93 -2.47
N VAL A 21 -11.19 3.71 -1.69
CA VAL A 21 -12.62 3.47 -1.47
C VAL A 21 -13.43 3.84 -2.72
N GLU A 22 -13.12 4.97 -3.37
CA GLU A 22 -13.75 5.39 -4.64
C GLU A 22 -13.59 4.31 -5.73
N ASP A 23 -12.39 3.78 -5.88
CA ASP A 23 -12.05 2.72 -6.82
C ASP A 23 -12.44 1.32 -6.34
N LYS A 24 -13.10 1.17 -5.18
CA LYS A 24 -13.48 -0.13 -4.59
C LYS A 24 -12.29 -1.10 -4.40
N VAL A 25 -11.09 -0.56 -4.20
CA VAL A 25 -9.89 -1.31 -3.78
C VAL A 25 -9.95 -1.56 -2.27
N CYS A 26 -10.39 -0.57 -1.50
CA CYS A 26 -10.72 -0.70 -0.08
C CYS A 26 -12.23 -0.74 0.13
N GLU A 27 -12.67 -1.53 1.10
CA GLU A 27 -14.05 -1.59 1.55
C GLU A 27 -14.27 -0.75 2.81
N LYS A 28 -15.41 -0.07 2.84
CA LYS A 28 -15.84 0.73 3.98
C LYS A 28 -17.14 0.19 4.55
N SER A 29 -17.07 -0.52 5.67
CA SER A 29 -18.23 -1.01 6.40
C SER A 29 -18.56 -0.08 7.56
N GLY A 30 -19.47 0.85 7.32
CA GLY A 30 -19.82 1.90 8.29
C GLY A 30 -18.64 2.85 8.54
N SER A 31 -18.08 2.80 9.74
CA SER A 31 -16.88 3.55 10.13
C SER A 31 -15.58 2.76 9.96
N TRP A 32 -15.63 1.47 9.61
CA TRP A 32 -14.45 0.62 9.46
C TRP A 32 -13.94 0.59 8.02
N TYR A 33 -12.62 0.62 7.87
CA TYR A 33 -11.93 0.47 6.59
C TYR A 33 -11.19 -0.86 6.57
N SER A 34 -11.35 -1.58 5.46
CA SER A 34 -10.71 -2.86 5.20
C SER A 34 -10.12 -2.88 3.80
N TYR A 35 -9.03 -3.60 3.62
CA TYR A 35 -8.44 -3.90 2.33
C TYR A 35 -8.40 -5.42 2.17
N GLY A 36 -9.27 -5.95 1.31
CA GLY A 36 -9.56 -7.39 1.28
C GLY A 36 -9.97 -7.90 2.67
N GLU A 37 -9.17 -8.80 3.23
CA GLU A 37 -9.40 -9.37 4.57
C GLU A 37 -8.67 -8.59 5.70
N ILE A 38 -7.78 -7.65 5.34
CA ILE A 38 -6.99 -6.87 6.28
C ILE A 38 -7.80 -5.69 6.80
N ARG A 39 -7.86 -5.52 8.12
CA ARG A 39 -8.53 -4.38 8.75
C ARG A 39 -7.55 -3.22 8.92
N LEU A 40 -7.76 -2.15 8.17
CA LEU A 40 -6.94 -0.93 8.24
C LEU A 40 -7.26 -0.10 9.48
N GLY A 41 -8.52 -0.14 9.94
CA GLY A 41 -8.91 0.46 11.21
C GLY A 41 -10.27 1.14 11.20
N GLN A 42 -10.65 1.67 12.36
CA GLN A 42 -11.89 2.42 12.54
C GLN A 42 -11.65 3.91 12.26
N GLY A 43 -12.28 4.41 11.20
CA GLY A 43 -12.16 5.80 10.77
C GLY A 43 -10.97 6.02 9.85
N ARG A 44 -11.01 7.14 9.13
CA ARG A 44 -9.98 7.52 8.16
C ARG A 44 -8.62 7.72 8.83
N GLU A 45 -8.60 8.27 10.05
CA GLU A 45 -7.34 8.54 10.76
C GLU A 45 -6.58 7.28 11.11
N ARG A 46 -7.25 6.30 11.73
CA ARG A 46 -6.63 5.00 12.04
C ARG A 46 -6.15 4.27 10.79
N ALA A 47 -6.92 4.29 9.71
CA ALA A 47 -6.52 3.65 8.46
C ALA A 47 -5.28 4.32 7.83
N LYS A 48 -5.16 5.65 7.91
CA LYS A 48 -3.95 6.37 7.48
C LYS A 48 -2.74 6.01 8.34
N GLU A 49 -2.90 6.00 9.66
CA GLU A 49 -1.84 5.62 10.60
C GLU A 49 -1.34 4.21 10.28
N PHE A 50 -2.27 3.25 10.11
CA PHE A 50 -1.94 1.88 9.76
C PHE A 50 -1.15 1.77 8.45
N LEU A 51 -1.56 2.47 7.39
CA LEU A 51 -0.82 2.45 6.12
C LEU A 51 0.53 3.18 6.20
N ALA A 52 0.65 4.22 7.04
CA ALA A 52 1.92 4.88 7.28
C ALA A 52 2.92 3.97 8.01
N GLU A 53 2.42 3.10 8.89
CA GLU A 53 3.22 2.08 9.58
C GLU A 53 3.51 0.86 8.69
N ASN A 54 2.72 0.64 7.62
CA ASN A 54 2.83 -0.51 6.72
C ASN A 54 3.05 -0.05 5.26
N PRO A 55 4.27 0.38 4.90
CA PRO A 55 4.59 0.91 3.57
C PRO A 55 4.39 -0.11 2.43
N GLU A 56 4.55 -1.40 2.72
CA GLU A 56 4.27 -2.49 1.78
C GLU A 56 2.81 -2.50 1.31
N LEU A 57 1.86 -2.36 2.25
CA LEU A 57 0.43 -2.30 1.95
C LEU A 57 0.05 -0.98 1.29
N PHE A 58 0.72 0.10 1.67
CA PHE A 58 0.53 1.39 1.01
C PHE A 58 0.85 1.30 -0.48
N ASP A 59 2.00 0.74 -0.85
CA ASP A 59 2.41 0.68 -2.26
C ASP A 59 1.55 -0.32 -3.03
N GLU A 60 1.19 -1.47 -2.44
CA GLU A 60 0.28 -2.43 -3.07
C GLU A 60 -1.10 -1.82 -3.40
N ILE A 61 -1.70 -1.09 -2.44
CA ILE A 61 -2.99 -0.41 -2.65
C ILE A 61 -2.85 0.65 -3.75
N ARG A 62 -1.75 1.42 -3.73
CA ARG A 62 -1.44 2.44 -4.72
C ARG A 62 -1.30 1.84 -6.12
N GLU A 63 -0.58 0.74 -6.27
CA GLU A 63 -0.43 0.04 -7.54
C GLU A 63 -1.78 -0.44 -8.09
N LYS A 64 -2.63 -1.01 -7.25
CA LYS A 64 -3.98 -1.43 -7.67
C LYS A 64 -4.85 -0.28 -8.15
N ILE A 65 -4.78 0.87 -7.49
CA ILE A 65 -5.49 2.08 -7.93
C ILE A 65 -4.93 2.56 -9.27
N LEU A 66 -3.60 2.59 -9.42
CA LEU A 66 -2.94 3.01 -10.65
C LEU A 66 -3.26 2.08 -11.83
N ASP A 67 -3.22 0.76 -11.64
CA ASP A 67 -3.59 -0.24 -12.65
C ASP A 67 -5.01 -0.01 -13.17
N LYS A 68 -5.94 0.25 -12.24
CA LYS A 68 -7.35 0.51 -12.57
C LYS A 68 -7.56 1.82 -13.34
N ARG A 69 -6.83 2.88 -12.98
CA ARG A 69 -6.95 4.21 -13.62
C ARG A 69 -6.12 4.35 -14.89
N LEU A 70 -5.05 3.57 -15.03
CA LEU A 70 -4.11 3.61 -16.16
C LEU A 70 -3.97 2.20 -16.78
N PRO A 71 -4.97 1.72 -17.53
CA PRO A 71 -5.04 0.34 -18.03
C PRO A 71 -3.98 -0.05 -19.08
N ASN A 72 -3.02 0.83 -19.38
CA ASN A 72 -2.01 0.63 -20.42
C ASN A 72 -0.55 0.70 -19.91
N ARG A 73 -0.35 0.68 -18.59
CA ARG A 73 0.98 0.55 -18.01
C ARG A 73 1.40 -0.90 -18.14
N LYS A 74 2.31 -1.20 -19.10
CA LYS A 74 2.98 -2.51 -19.15
C LYS A 74 3.57 -2.77 -17.76
N LYS A 75 3.12 -3.84 -17.10
CA LYS A 75 3.59 -4.32 -15.80
C LYS A 75 5.10 -4.54 -15.87
N GLY A 76 5.88 -3.61 -15.32
CA GLY A 76 7.32 -3.71 -15.18
C GLY A 76 7.62 -4.16 -13.75
N GLU A 77 8.28 -5.31 -13.67
CA GLU A 77 9.02 -5.92 -12.56
C GLU A 77 8.81 -5.39 -11.12
N GLU A 78 8.37 -6.28 -10.22
CA GLU A 78 8.98 -6.47 -8.90
C GLU A 78 8.43 -7.77 -8.26
N ALA A 79 9.00 -8.88 -8.69
CA ALA A 79 8.88 -10.18 -8.03
C ALA A 79 10.13 -11.00 -8.36
N GLU A 80 11.28 -10.66 -7.76
CA GLU A 80 12.33 -11.64 -7.45
C GLU A 80 13.43 -10.99 -6.60
N ALA A 81 13.53 -11.37 -5.32
CA ALA A 81 14.78 -11.45 -4.56
C ALA A 81 14.53 -12.09 -3.18
N GLU A 82 13.98 -13.30 -3.17
CA GLU A 82 14.13 -14.20 -2.02
C GLU A 82 15.33 -15.12 -2.25
N GLN A 83 16.28 -15.12 -1.30
CA GLN A 83 17.17 -16.23 -0.92
C GLN A 83 18.19 -16.79 -1.94
N GLU A 84 19.46 -16.35 -1.86
CA GLU A 84 20.66 -17.21 -1.93
C GLU A 84 21.79 -16.59 -1.09
N LEU A 85 21.92 -16.99 0.19
CA LEU A 85 23.13 -16.77 1.00
C LEU A 85 24.02 -18.00 0.82
N GLU A 86 25.04 -17.88 -0.01
CA GLU A 86 26.04 -18.93 -0.19
C GLU A 86 27.06 -18.92 0.99
N PRO A 87 27.48 -20.09 1.50
CA PRO A 87 28.56 -20.15 2.48
C PRO A 87 29.90 -19.86 1.80
N VAL A 88 30.56 -18.75 2.15
CA VAL A 88 31.95 -18.53 1.78
C VAL A 88 32.81 -19.50 2.59
N GLY A 89 33.23 -20.57 1.92
CA GLY A 89 34.26 -21.46 2.41
C GLY A 89 35.64 -20.80 2.33
N SER A 90 36.37 -20.87 3.44
CA SER A 90 37.70 -21.50 3.55
C SER A 90 38.10 -21.53 5.02
#